data_AF-A0A2E9D1I9-F1
#
_entry.id   AF-A0A2E9D1I9-F1
#
_cell.length_a   1.000
_cell.length_b   1.000
_cell.length_c   1.000
_cell.angle_alpha   90.00
_cell.angle_beta   90.00
_cell.angle_gamma   90.00
#
_symmetry.space_group_name_H-M   'P 1'
#
loop_
_entity.id
_entity.type
_entity.pdbx_description
1 polymer ?
#
loop_
_entity_poly.entity_id
_entity_poly.type
_entity_poly.pdbx_seq_one_letter_code
_entity_poly.pdbx_strand_id
1 'polypeptide(L)'
;KGELKDRLITNHLILLYNIFGVEPATKILFFKLDEKYWPLLKTFLVGLNVLPDVITGISNKDINTVEIEIDQNIVERLRQTWELRDL
;
A
#
# COMPACT_ATOMS: atom_id res chain seq x y z
N LYS A 1 -1.65 5.25 22.72
CA LYS A 1 -2.31 5.27 21.40
C LYS A 1 -1.23 5.32 20.34
N GLY A 2 -1.15 4.33 19.45
CA GLY A 2 -0.22 4.38 18.32
C GLY A 2 -0.86 5.21 17.21
N GLU A 3 -0.38 6.42 17.00
CA GLU A 3 -0.82 7.25 15.88
C GLU A 3 -0.23 6.69 14.59
N LEU A 4 -1.06 6.56 13.55
CA LEU A 4 -0.57 6.19 12.22
C LEU A 4 0.32 7.31 11.71
N LYS A 5 1.62 7.04 11.52
CA LYS A 5 2.57 8.00 10.99
C LYS A 5 2.63 7.88 9.47
N ASP A 6 1.65 8.47 8.79
CA ASP A 6 1.43 8.33 7.34
C ASP A 6 2.68 8.63 6.52
N ARG A 7 3.44 9.68 6.88
CA ARG A 7 4.73 10.02 6.27
C ARG A 7 5.77 8.92 6.40
N LEU A 8 5.84 8.31 7.59
CA LEU A 8 6.82 7.27 7.88
C LEU A 8 6.50 6.03 7.04
N ILE A 9 5.23 5.60 7.01
CA ILE A 9 4.77 4.48 6.18
C ILE A 9 5.06 4.75 4.70
N THR A 10 4.68 5.93 4.19
CA THR A 10 4.89 6.33 2.79
C THR A 10 6.36 6.24 2.40
N ASN A 11 7.26 6.78 3.24
CA ASN A 11 8.70 6.75 2.96
C ASN A 11 9.27 5.33 2.93
N HIS A 12 8.80 4.45 3.82
CA HIS A 12 9.25 3.06 3.84
C HIS A 12 8.75 2.28 2.63
N LEU A 13 7.51 2.54 2.19
CA LEU A 13 7.01 1.98 0.94
C LEU A 13 7.86 2.44 -0.24
N ILE A 14 8.08 3.75 -0.40
CA ILE A 14 8.92 4.29 -1.48
C ILE A 14 10.31 3.64 -1.49
N LEU A 15 10.97 3.55 -0.33
CA LEU A 15 12.27 2.88 -0.21
C LEU A 15 12.21 1.42 -0.65
N LEU A 16 11.20 0.68 -0.20
CA LEU A 16 11.03 -0.72 -0.56
C LEU A 16 10.84 -0.91 -2.07
N TYR A 17 9.97 -0.09 -2.68
CA TYR A 17 9.71 -0.11 -4.12
C TYR A 17 10.94 0.29 -4.94
N ASN A 18 11.77 1.23 -4.44
CA ASN A 18 13.02 1.60 -5.11
C ASN A 18 14.06 0.47 -5.09
N ILE A 19 14.12 -0.30 -4.01
CA ILE A 19 15.11 -1.39 -3.86
C ILE A 19 14.68 -2.63 -4.63
N PHE A 20 13.43 -3.04 -4.50
CA PHE A 20 12.95 -4.32 -5.00
C PHE A 20 12.17 -4.22 -6.32
N GLY A 21 11.78 -3.02 -6.75
CA GLY A 21 10.86 -2.83 -7.87
C GLY A 21 9.41 -3.16 -7.51
N VAL A 22 8.49 -2.90 -8.45
CA VAL A 22 7.04 -2.99 -8.22
C VAL A 22 6.58 -4.41 -7.89
N GLU A 23 6.88 -5.37 -8.75
CA GLU A 23 6.38 -6.74 -8.60
C GLU A 23 6.89 -7.44 -7.32
N PRO A 24 8.21 -7.44 -7.01
CA PRO A 24 8.72 -8.14 -5.85
C PRO A 24 8.33 -7.45 -4.53
N ALA A 25 8.35 -6.10 -4.48
CA ALA A 25 7.94 -5.36 -3.30
C ALA A 25 6.47 -5.62 -2.95
N THR A 26 5.58 -5.59 -3.95
CA THR A 26 4.15 -5.87 -3.76
C THR A 26 3.96 -7.29 -3.22
N LYS A 27 4.63 -8.29 -3.80
CA LYS A 27 4.53 -9.68 -3.31
C LYS A 27 4.99 -9.82 -1.86
N ILE A 28 6.12 -9.20 -1.50
CA ILE A 28 6.64 -9.22 -0.14
C ILE A 28 5.63 -8.62 0.84
N LEU A 29 5.04 -7.47 0.50
CA LEU A 29 4.09 -6.76 1.36
C LEU A 29 2.83 -7.60 1.62
N PHE A 30 2.21 -8.14 0.57
CA PHE A 30 0.99 -8.95 0.69
C PHE A 30 1.25 -10.33 1.31
N PHE A 31 2.45 -10.88 1.15
CA PHE A 31 2.83 -12.12 1.83
C PHE A 31 3.09 -11.93 3.33
N LYS A 32 3.67 -10.78 3.73
CA LYS A 32 4.07 -10.52 5.11
C LYS A 32 2.94 -9.96 5.99
N LEU A 33 1.97 -9.26 5.41
CA LEU A 33 0.87 -8.64 6.15
C LEU A 33 -0.37 -9.54 6.18
N ASP A 34 -0.98 -9.62 7.36
CA ASP A 34 -2.30 -10.24 7.52
C ASP A 34 -3.36 -9.52 6.64
N GLU A 35 -4.33 -10.29 6.13
CA GLU A 35 -5.39 -9.80 5.23
C GLU A 35 -6.18 -8.62 5.80
N LYS A 36 -6.35 -8.56 7.12
CA LYS A 36 -7.01 -7.44 7.83
C LYS A 36 -6.35 -6.07 7.59
N TYR A 37 -5.07 -6.06 7.20
CA TYR A 37 -4.33 -4.82 6.89
C TYR A 37 -4.26 -4.53 5.40
N TRP A 38 -4.79 -5.39 4.53
CA TRP A 38 -4.77 -5.17 3.09
C TRP A 38 -5.56 -3.94 2.65
N PRO A 39 -6.73 -3.59 3.24
CA PRO A 39 -7.42 -2.34 2.89
C PRO A 39 -6.58 -1.09 3.18
N LEU A 40 -5.89 -1.10 4.32
CA LEU A 40 -4.93 -0.06 4.70
C LEU A 40 -3.80 0.01 3.68
N LEU A 41 -3.12 -1.11 3.41
CA LEU A 41 -2.01 -1.16 2.45
C LEU A 41 -2.45 -0.72 1.04
N LYS A 42 -3.55 -1.28 0.52
CA LYS A 42 -4.12 -0.94 -0.79
C LYS A 42 -4.27 0.56 -0.94
N THR A 43 -4.80 1.23 0.08
CA THR A 43 -5.02 2.69 0.04
C THR A 43 -3.72 3.46 -0.19
N PHE A 44 -2.63 3.09 0.51
CA PHE A 44 -1.31 3.68 0.27
C PHE A 44 -0.77 3.37 -1.13
N LEU A 45 -0.88 2.11 -1.58
CA LEU A 45 -0.31 1.68 -2.86
C LEU A 45 -1.04 2.25 -4.07
N VAL A 46 -2.37 2.39 -3.99
CA VAL A 46 -3.18 3.12 -4.98
C VAL A 46 -2.76 4.58 -5.03
N GLY A 47 -2.61 5.23 -3.87
CA GLY A 47 -2.14 6.62 -3.81
C GLY A 47 -0.75 6.81 -4.42
N LEU A 48 0.13 5.82 -4.28
CA LEU A 48 1.47 5.83 -4.88
C LEU A 48 1.47 5.40 -6.36
N ASN A 49 0.33 4.97 -6.92
CA ASN A 49 0.20 4.44 -8.28
C ASN A 49 1.15 3.27 -8.59
N VAL A 50 1.33 2.36 -7.63
CA VAL A 50 2.21 1.18 -7.77
C VAL A 50 1.50 -0.16 -7.59
N LEU A 51 0.19 -0.16 -7.32
CA LEU A 51 -0.58 -1.39 -7.09
C LEU A 51 -1.00 -2.04 -8.42
N PRO A 52 -0.56 -3.28 -8.73
CA PRO A 52 -1.12 -4.05 -9.84
C PRO A 52 -2.53 -4.58 -9.51
N ASP A 53 -3.37 -4.77 -10.53
CA ASP A 53 -4.73 -5.32 -10.37
C ASP A 53 -4.75 -6.76 -9.85
N VAL A 54 -3.73 -7.55 -10.20
CA VAL A 54 -3.58 -8.94 -9.74
C VAL A 54 -2.13 -9.18 -9.31
N ILE A 55 -1.97 -9.81 -8.14
CA ILE A 55 -0.66 -10.25 -7.64
C ILE A 55 -0.60 -11.77 -7.73
N THR A 56 0.23 -12.28 -8.64
CA THR A 56 0.30 -13.71 -8.93
C THR A 56 1.35 -14.44 -8.09
N GLY A 57 1.08 -15.69 -7.74
CA GLY A 57 2.08 -16.60 -7.17
C GLY A 57 2.44 -16.32 -5.70
N ILE A 58 1.50 -15.77 -4.92
CA ILE A 58 1.64 -15.69 -3.46
C ILE A 58 1.00 -16.94 -2.87
N SER A 59 1.80 -17.84 -2.29
CA SER A 59 1.31 -19.06 -1.62
C SER A 59 0.38 -19.92 -2.51
N ASN A 60 0.73 -20.08 -3.79
CA ASN A 60 -0.07 -20.77 -4.82
C ASN A 60 -1.47 -20.17 -5.06
N LYS A 61 -1.65 -18.88 -4.74
CA LYS A 61 -2.87 -18.13 -5.00
C LYS A 61 -2.53 -16.83 -5.70
N ASP A 62 -3.51 -16.37 -6.47
CA ASP A 62 -3.51 -15.04 -7.05
C ASP A 62 -4.44 -14.15 -6.23
N ILE A 63 -3.98 -12.94 -5.93
CA ILE A 63 -4.75 -11.95 -5.16
C ILE A 63 -5.29 -10.93 -6.15
N ASN A 64 -6.61 -10.84 -6.27
CA ASN A 64 -7.28 -9.76 -7.01
C ASN A 64 -7.32 -8.51 -6.12
N THR A 65 -6.46 -7.54 -6.40
CA THR A 65 -6.35 -6.35 -5.56
C THR A 65 -7.53 -5.41 -5.76
N VAL A 66 -8.25 -5.51 -6.88
CA VAL A 66 -9.43 -4.70 -7.19
C VAL A 66 -10.56 -4.94 -6.17
N GLU A 67 -10.74 -6.20 -5.74
CA GLU A 67 -11.77 -6.63 -4.78
C GLU A 67 -11.51 -6.18 -3.35
N ILE A 68 -10.27 -5.82 -3.01
CA ILE A 68 -9.91 -5.35 -1.67
C ILE A 68 -10.50 -3.94 -1.46
N GLU A 69 -11.11 -3.69 -0.30
CA GLU A 69 -11.70 -2.37 -0.02
C GLU A 69 -10.62 -1.27 0.13
N ILE A 70 -10.98 -0.03 -0.21
CA ILE A 70 -10.17 1.16 0.09
C ILE A 70 -10.65 1.75 1.41
N ASP A 71 -9.72 2.04 2.32
CA ASP A 71 -10.04 2.69 3.60
C ASP A 71 -10.17 4.20 3.41
N GLN A 72 -11.42 4.67 3.38
CA GLN A 72 -11.77 6.08 3.18
C GLN A 72 -11.19 7.00 4.27
N ASN A 73 -11.01 6.52 5.50
CA ASN A 73 -10.42 7.33 6.56
C ASN A 73 -8.93 7.60 6.30
N ILE A 74 -8.25 6.66 5.63
CA ILE A 74 -6.85 6.82 5.23
C ILE A 74 -6.79 7.76 4.02
N VAL A 75 -7.69 7.60 3.04
CA VAL A 75 -7.76 8.48 1.86
C VAL A 75 -7.82 9.95 2.27
N GLU A 76 -8.73 10.29 3.19
CA GLU A 76 -8.89 11.67 3.66
C GLU A 76 -7.62 12.22 4.32
N ARG A 77 -6.94 11.41 5.14
CA ARG A 77 -5.67 11.82 5.77
C ARG A 77 -4.52 11.96 4.77
N LEU A 78 -4.47 11.07 3.77
CA LEU A 78 -3.45 11.14 2.74
C LEU A 78 -3.62 12.37 1.86
N ARG A 79 -4.86 12.74 1.49
CA ARG A 79 -5.15 13.99 0.76
C ARG A 79 -4.58 15.20 1.50
N GLN A 80 -4.92 15.35 2.78
CA GLN A 80 -4.41 16.44 3.61
C GLN A 80 -2.87 16.44 3.74
N THR A 81 -2.27 15.26 3.87
CA THR A 81 -0.82 15.15 4.12
C THR A 81 0.02 15.31 2.86
N TRP A 82 -0.46 14.82 1.72
CA TRP A 82 0.29 14.81 0.46
C TRP A 82 0.03 16.04 -0.40
N GLU A 83 -1.16 16.66 -0.33
CA GLU A 83 -1.39 17.97 -0.97
C GLU A 83 -0.41 19.02 -0.43
N LEU A 84 -0.06 18.96 0.86
CA LEU A 84 0.98 19.79 1.47
C LEU A 84 2.41 19.43 1.03
N ARG A 85 2.63 18.31 0.36
CA ARG A 85 3.95 17.86 -0.14
C ARG A 85 4.21 18.34 -1.56
N ASP A 86 3.15 18.61 -2.33
CA ASP A 86 3.21 19.10 -3.71
C ASP A 86 3.22 20.64 -3.80
N LEU A 87 3.11 21.34 -2.66
CA LEU A 87 3.33 22.79 -2.47
C LEU A 87 4.78 23.10 -2.08
#